data_AF-A0A6A3Q464-F1
#
_entry.id   AF-A0A6A3Q464-F1
#
_cell.length_a   1.000
_cell.length_b   1.000
_cell.length_c   1.000
_cell.angle_alpha   90.00
_cell.angle_beta   90.00
_cell.angle_gamma   90.00
#
_symmetry.space_group_name_H-M   'P 1'
#
loop_
_entity.id
_entity.type
_entity.pdbx_description
1 polymer ?
#
loop_
_entity_poly.entity_id
_entity_poly.type
_entity_poly.pdbx_seq_one_letter_code
_entity_poly.pdbx_strand_id
1 'polypeptide(L)'
;MTVGDDPLALLFYFMPPRLWTQIAIESNRYHTQSIPLRARAIRSHQRRAGLQVENLADIRSRLARVPDIEPWEVLRVMGLLIARMLMPIRKGIAAHWSMKQVGALPTNRFNVFMTKHRFFHIMGYLHFSNNNSPSASVDRVWKIRPVVDVLQRTFGRGYHAPPVVLRLI
;
A
#
# COMPACT_ATOMS: atom_id res chain seq x y z
N MET A 1 2.26 27.40 -15.31
CA MET A 1 1.33 26.36 -14.83
C MET A 1 1.11 26.59 -13.36
N THR A 2 -0.14 26.72 -12.94
CA THR A 2 -0.45 26.70 -11.51
C THR A 2 -0.37 25.25 -11.02
N VAL A 3 -0.13 25.02 -9.72
CA VAL A 3 -0.10 23.65 -9.16
C VAL A 3 -1.39 22.89 -9.47
N GLY A 4 -2.52 23.58 -9.64
CA GLY A 4 -3.82 23.01 -9.97
C GLY A 4 -3.94 22.41 -11.37
N ASP A 5 -3.05 22.77 -12.29
CA ASP A 5 -3.13 22.31 -13.70
C ASP A 5 -2.33 21.01 -13.94
N ASP A 6 -1.57 20.56 -12.94
CA ASP A 6 -0.77 19.32 -13.01
C ASP A 6 -1.29 18.31 -11.97
N PRO A 7 -1.91 17.19 -12.41
CA PRO A 7 -2.47 16.19 -11.50
C PRO A 7 -1.41 15.54 -10.60
N LEU A 8 -0.16 15.44 -11.06
CA LEU A 8 0.93 14.90 -10.25
C LEU A 8 1.39 15.92 -9.21
N ALA A 9 1.46 17.21 -9.58
CA ALA A 9 1.74 18.28 -8.64
C ALA A 9 0.64 18.38 -7.56
N LEU A 10 -0.63 18.26 -7.94
CA LEU A 10 -1.76 18.19 -7.01
C LEU A 10 -1.64 16.99 -6.06
N LEU A 11 -1.30 15.80 -6.57
CA LEU A 11 -1.09 14.62 -5.76
C LEU A 11 -0.03 14.87 -4.68
N PHE A 12 1.12 15.42 -5.07
CA PHE A 12 2.22 15.70 -4.14
C PHE A 12 1.99 16.92 -3.26
N TYR A 13 1.09 17.84 -3.63
CA TYR A 13 0.64 18.88 -2.74
C TYR A 13 -0.14 18.30 -1.56
N PHE A 14 -1.13 17.44 -1.82
CA PHE A 14 -1.97 16.85 -0.76
C PHE A 14 -1.29 15.71 -0.02
N MET A 15 -0.47 14.92 -0.71
CA MET A 15 0.29 13.78 -0.18
C MET A 15 1.79 13.98 -0.49
N PRO A 16 2.51 14.78 0.32
CA PRO A 16 3.89 15.15 0.06
C PRO A 16 4.84 13.94 0.03
N PRO A 17 5.98 14.02 -0.68
CA PRO A 17 7.00 12.97 -0.76
C PRO A 17 7.36 12.34 0.60
N ARG A 18 7.46 13.17 1.64
CA ARG A 18 7.76 12.73 3.01
C ARG A 18 6.75 11.73 3.56
N LEU A 19 5.46 11.85 3.20
CA LEU A 19 4.43 10.90 3.61
C LEU A 19 4.74 9.52 3.03
N TRP A 20 5.03 9.42 1.74
CA TRP A 20 5.36 8.15 1.07
C TRP A 20 6.61 7.49 1.65
N THR A 21 7.62 8.30 2.00
CA THR A 21 8.82 7.82 2.72
C THR A 21 8.46 7.23 4.07
N GLN A 22 7.61 7.90 4.85
CA GLN A 22 7.16 7.38 6.15
C GLN A 22 6.37 6.08 6.03
N ILE A 23 5.49 5.98 5.02
CA ILE A 23 4.73 4.75 4.75
C ILE A 23 5.68 3.59 4.44
N ALA A 24 6.70 3.80 3.60
CA ALA A 24 7.69 2.77 3.30
C ALA A 24 8.45 2.32 4.57
N ILE A 25 8.93 3.27 5.39
CA ILE A 25 9.61 3.00 6.66
C ILE A 25 8.74 2.15 7.58
N GLU A 26 7.48 2.55 7.80
CA GLU A 26 6.60 1.84 8.72
C GLU A 26 6.13 0.49 8.16
N SER A 27 6.02 0.35 6.85
CA SER A 27 5.77 -0.93 6.18
C SER A 27 6.93 -1.92 6.36
N ASN A 28 8.18 -1.46 6.21
CA ASN A 28 9.38 -2.30 6.43
C ASN A 28 9.58 -2.64 7.91
N ARG A 29 9.27 -1.70 8.82
CA ARG A 29 9.23 -1.96 10.26
C ARG A 29 8.23 -3.08 10.57
N TYR A 30 7.00 -2.96 10.07
CA TYR A 30 5.98 -3.96 10.27
C TYR A 30 6.36 -5.31 9.65
N HIS A 31 6.93 -5.31 8.45
CA HIS A 31 7.46 -6.52 7.81
C HIS A 31 8.42 -7.25 8.75
N THR A 32 9.45 -6.56 9.23
CA THR A 32 10.47 -7.11 10.14
C THR A 32 9.85 -7.67 11.42
N GLN A 33 8.97 -6.89 12.06
CA GLN A 33 8.28 -7.30 13.30
C GLN A 33 7.39 -8.53 13.10
N SER A 34 6.81 -8.70 11.91
CA SER A 34 5.91 -9.81 11.61
C SER A 34 6.61 -11.14 11.31
N ILE A 35 7.92 -11.12 11.01
CA ILE A 35 8.69 -12.31 10.58
C ILE A 35 8.54 -13.50 11.54
N PRO A 36 8.69 -13.36 12.88
CA PRO A 36 8.57 -14.49 13.78
C PRO A 36 7.19 -15.14 13.77
N LEU A 37 6.13 -14.33 13.68
CA LEU A 37 4.75 -14.80 13.64
C LEU A 37 4.46 -15.48 12.29
N ARG A 38 4.85 -14.85 11.17
CA ARG A 38 4.69 -15.41 9.82
C ARG A 38 5.46 -16.70 9.64
N ALA A 39 6.68 -16.81 10.16
CA ALA A 39 7.46 -18.05 10.10
C ALA A 39 6.75 -19.22 10.79
N ARG A 40 6.12 -18.98 11.96
CA ARG A 40 5.29 -19.98 12.64
C ARG A 40 4.05 -20.37 11.84
N ALA A 41 3.38 -19.39 11.23
CA ALA A 41 2.20 -19.63 10.40
C ALA A 41 2.53 -20.47 9.16
N ILE A 42 3.64 -20.16 8.46
CA ILE A 42 4.12 -20.91 7.29
C ILE A 42 4.44 -22.36 7.69
N ARG A 43 5.19 -22.55 8.78
CA ARG A 43 5.55 -23.90 9.25
C ARG A 43 4.33 -24.72 9.66
N SER A 44 3.36 -24.09 10.32
CA SER A 44 2.08 -24.72 10.67
C SER A 44 1.28 -25.13 9.42
N HIS A 45 1.28 -24.28 8.39
CA HIS A 45 0.68 -24.63 7.09
C HIS A 45 1.39 -25.82 6.44
N GLN A 46 2.72 -25.84 6.40
CA GLN A 46 3.50 -26.96 5.83
C GLN A 46 3.14 -28.30 6.47
N ARG A 47 3.08 -28.33 7.81
CA ARG A 47 2.66 -29.53 8.56
C ARG A 47 1.26 -30.00 8.19
N ARG A 48 0.29 -29.08 8.13
CA ARG A 48 -1.11 -29.40 7.81
C ARG A 48 -1.30 -29.85 6.36
N ALA A 49 -0.51 -29.30 5.44
CA ALA A 49 -0.57 -29.62 4.03
C ALA A 49 0.27 -30.86 3.65
N GLY A 50 0.91 -31.52 4.61
CA GLY A 50 1.81 -32.67 4.34
C GLY A 50 3.05 -32.31 3.51
N LEU A 51 3.45 -31.03 3.51
CA LEU A 51 4.63 -30.56 2.78
C LEU A 51 5.90 -30.79 3.61
N GLN A 52 7.05 -30.77 2.95
CA GLN A 52 8.34 -30.73 3.63
C GLN A 52 8.37 -29.54 4.61
N VAL A 53 8.63 -29.85 5.89
CA VAL A 53 8.62 -28.85 6.96
C VAL A 53 9.99 -28.20 7.06
N GLU A 54 10.09 -26.94 6.66
CA GLU A 54 11.32 -26.15 6.80
C GLU A 54 11.63 -25.85 8.28
N ASN A 55 12.90 -25.61 8.58
CA ASN A 55 13.29 -25.07 9.88
C ASN A 55 12.77 -23.63 10.04
N LEU A 56 12.35 -23.26 11.25
CA LEU A 56 11.94 -21.88 11.54
C LEU A 56 13.05 -20.87 11.25
N ALA A 57 14.31 -21.22 11.48
CA ALA A 57 15.45 -20.34 11.18
C ALA A 57 15.54 -20.04 9.68
N ASP A 58 15.37 -21.06 8.83
CA ASP A 58 15.43 -20.92 7.37
C ASP A 58 14.28 -20.08 6.85
N ILE A 59 13.05 -20.33 7.33
CA ILE A 59 11.88 -19.52 6.96
C ILE A 59 12.10 -18.05 7.37
N ARG A 60 12.62 -17.79 8.57
CA ARG A 60 12.90 -16.41 9.04
C ARG A 60 13.97 -15.74 8.18
N SER A 61 15.06 -16.45 7.87
CA SER A 61 16.14 -15.94 7.02
C SER A 61 15.62 -15.60 5.62
N ARG A 62 14.82 -16.48 5.03
CA ARG A 62 14.18 -16.26 3.72
C ARG A 62 13.24 -15.05 3.73
N LEU A 63 12.43 -14.87 4.78
CA LEU A 63 11.57 -13.69 4.92
C LEU A 63 12.38 -12.40 5.11
N ALA A 64 13.47 -12.44 5.89
CA ALA A 64 14.33 -11.27 6.14
C ALA A 64 15.13 -10.83 4.91
N ARG A 65 15.40 -11.75 3.97
CA ARG A 65 16.10 -11.45 2.71
C ARG A 65 15.23 -10.78 1.64
N VAL A 66 13.92 -10.64 1.88
CA VAL A 66 13.06 -9.93 0.93
C VAL A 66 13.47 -8.45 0.92
N PRO A 67 13.75 -7.85 -0.26
CA PRO A 67 14.16 -6.45 -0.32
C PRO A 67 13.15 -5.51 0.33
N ASP A 68 13.67 -4.50 1.01
CA ASP A 68 12.87 -3.44 1.62
C ASP A 68 11.98 -2.75 0.58
N ILE A 69 10.81 -2.30 1.03
CA ILE A 69 9.85 -1.54 0.25
C ILE A 69 10.38 -0.11 0.11
N GLU A 70 10.52 0.36 -1.12
CA GLU A 70 10.93 1.72 -1.41
C GLU A 70 9.72 2.68 -1.50
N PRO A 71 9.89 4.00 -1.25
CA PRO A 71 8.78 4.96 -1.32
C PRO A 71 8.13 5.02 -2.71
N TRP A 72 8.92 4.87 -3.78
CA TRP A 72 8.40 4.85 -5.15
C TRP A 72 7.60 3.58 -5.45
N GLU A 73 7.84 2.48 -4.75
CA GLU A 73 7.04 1.26 -4.88
C GLU A 73 5.66 1.44 -4.27
N VAL A 74 5.55 2.14 -3.15
CA VAL A 74 4.27 2.53 -2.56
C VAL A 74 3.48 3.39 -3.54
N LEU A 75 4.13 4.39 -4.16
CA LEU A 75 3.52 5.22 -5.21
C LEU A 75 3.05 4.39 -6.41
N ARG A 76 3.86 3.42 -6.88
CA ARG A 76 3.45 2.51 -7.96
C ARG A 76 2.25 1.67 -7.58
N VAL A 77 2.19 1.13 -6.36
CA VAL A 77 1.01 0.42 -5.85
C VAL A 77 -0.23 1.31 -5.90
N MET A 78 -0.13 2.56 -5.45
CA MET A 78 -1.23 3.53 -5.53
C MET A 78 -1.66 3.80 -6.97
N GLY A 79 -0.71 3.99 -7.90
CA GLY A 79 -1.00 4.14 -9.33
C GLY A 79 -1.75 2.94 -9.91
N LEU A 80 -1.37 1.71 -9.53
CA LEU A 80 -2.05 0.49 -9.94
C LEU A 80 -3.45 0.36 -9.33
N LEU A 81 -3.66 0.82 -8.09
CA LEU A 81 -4.98 0.88 -7.47
C LEU A 81 -5.89 1.89 -8.18
N ILE A 82 -5.36 3.06 -8.54
CA ILE A 82 -6.09 4.07 -9.34
C ILE A 82 -6.44 3.52 -10.71
N ALA A 83 -5.49 2.90 -11.43
CA ALA A 83 -5.75 2.26 -12.71
C ALA A 83 -6.81 1.15 -12.58
N ARG A 84 -6.80 0.38 -11.49
CA ARG A 84 -7.84 -0.62 -11.19
C ARG A 84 -9.21 0.02 -10.95
N MET A 85 -9.29 1.20 -10.33
CA MET A 85 -10.55 1.92 -10.14
C MET A 85 -11.12 2.41 -11.48
N LEU A 86 -10.27 2.94 -12.36
CA LEU A 86 -10.65 3.44 -13.69
C LEU A 86 -11.00 2.32 -14.67
N MET A 87 -10.33 1.17 -14.58
CA MET A 87 -10.55 -0.01 -15.43
C MET A 87 -10.90 -1.24 -14.59
N PRO A 88 -12.15 -1.36 -14.11
CA PRO A 88 -12.52 -2.47 -13.24
C PRO A 88 -12.59 -3.80 -13.99
N ILE A 89 -11.97 -4.84 -13.40
CA ILE A 89 -12.11 -6.24 -13.84
C ILE A 89 -12.91 -7.02 -12.80
N ARG A 90 -13.96 -7.73 -13.24
CA ARG A 90 -14.88 -8.52 -12.38
C ARG A 90 -14.17 -9.65 -11.61
N LYS A 91 -13.06 -10.18 -12.16
CA LYS A 91 -12.27 -11.29 -11.58
C LYS A 91 -11.30 -10.87 -10.47
N GLY A 92 -11.39 -9.63 -9.97
CA GLY A 92 -10.52 -9.10 -8.91
C GLY A 92 -9.22 -8.48 -9.40
N ILE A 93 -8.44 -7.90 -8.49
CA ILE A 93 -7.23 -7.14 -8.82
C ILE A 93 -6.13 -8.02 -9.42
N ALA A 94 -5.99 -9.28 -8.98
CA ALA A 94 -4.98 -10.19 -9.50
C ALA A 94 -5.13 -10.49 -11.01
N ALA A 95 -6.34 -10.34 -11.56
CA ALA A 95 -6.61 -10.56 -12.99
C ALA A 95 -5.90 -9.54 -13.88
N HIS A 96 -5.51 -8.38 -13.33
CA HIS A 96 -4.74 -7.34 -14.01
C HIS A 96 -3.31 -7.78 -14.38
N TRP A 97 -2.82 -8.90 -13.83
CA TRP A 97 -1.56 -9.52 -14.24
C TRP A 97 -1.74 -10.69 -15.22
N SER A 98 -2.96 -10.91 -15.74
CA SER A 98 -3.20 -11.97 -16.71
C SER A 98 -2.60 -11.61 -18.07
N MET A 99 -1.83 -12.55 -18.63
CA MET A 99 -1.28 -12.47 -19.99
C MET A 99 -2.25 -12.98 -21.06
N LYS A 100 -3.47 -13.38 -20.68
CA LYS A 100 -4.46 -13.86 -21.66
C LYS A 100 -4.87 -12.71 -22.57
N GLN A 101 -4.99 -12.99 -23.86
CA GLN A 101 -5.51 -12.02 -24.82
C GLN A 101 -7.04 -12.08 -24.80
N VAL A 102 -7.72 -10.94 -24.96
CA VAL A 102 -9.15 -10.89 -25.28
C VAL A 102 -9.27 -10.24 -26.66
N GLY A 103 -9.45 -11.07 -27.69
CA GLY A 103 -9.31 -10.64 -29.09
C GLY A 103 -7.86 -10.27 -29.41
N ALA A 104 -7.65 -9.13 -30.08
CA ALA A 104 -6.33 -8.64 -30.46
C ALA A 104 -5.66 -7.75 -29.39
N LEU A 105 -6.30 -7.52 -28.23
CA LEU A 105 -5.82 -6.62 -27.19
C LEU A 105 -5.31 -7.39 -25.96
N PRO A 106 -4.12 -7.02 -25.43
CA PRO A 106 -3.65 -7.57 -24.16
C PRO A 106 -4.58 -7.08 -23.05
N THR A 107 -5.10 -7.99 -22.22
CA THR A 107 -6.12 -7.63 -21.22
C THR A 107 -5.64 -6.61 -20.19
N ASN A 108 -4.34 -6.58 -19.87
CA ASN A 108 -3.72 -5.53 -19.06
C ASN A 108 -2.17 -5.61 -19.04
N ARG A 109 -1.50 -4.54 -18.63
CA ARG A 109 -0.04 -4.36 -18.58
C ARG A 109 0.52 -4.10 -17.17
N PHE A 110 -0.17 -4.48 -16.09
CA PHE A 110 0.36 -4.24 -14.72
C PHE A 110 1.74 -4.86 -14.49
N ASN A 111 2.04 -5.98 -15.16
CA ASN A 111 3.34 -6.63 -15.08
C ASN A 111 4.51 -5.79 -15.62
N VAL A 112 4.23 -4.74 -16.43
CA VAL A 112 5.24 -3.78 -16.92
C VAL A 112 5.67 -2.82 -15.80
N PHE A 113 4.80 -2.55 -14.83
CA PHE A 113 5.06 -1.58 -13.76
C PHE A 113 5.52 -2.25 -12.46
N MET A 114 4.97 -3.42 -12.13
CA MET A 114 5.30 -4.17 -10.93
C MET A 114 4.88 -5.64 -11.08
N THR A 115 5.69 -6.59 -10.57
CA THR A 115 5.30 -8.00 -10.58
C THR A 115 4.15 -8.27 -9.61
N LYS A 116 3.30 -9.25 -9.94
CA LYS A 116 2.17 -9.65 -9.08
C LYS A 116 2.62 -9.96 -7.65
N HIS A 117 3.73 -10.71 -7.52
CA HIS A 117 4.27 -11.08 -6.22
C HIS A 117 4.72 -9.86 -5.41
N ARG A 118 5.43 -8.90 -6.03
CA ARG A 118 5.87 -7.69 -5.33
C ARG A 118 4.69 -6.80 -4.91
N PHE A 119 3.67 -6.67 -5.76
CA PHE A 119 2.44 -5.95 -5.40
C PHE A 119 1.77 -6.53 -4.15
N PHE A 120 1.53 -7.85 -4.12
CA PHE A 120 0.90 -8.49 -2.96
C PHE A 120 1.80 -8.53 -1.72
N HIS A 121 3.13 -8.55 -1.91
CA HIS A 121 4.06 -8.36 -0.81
C HIS A 121 3.89 -6.98 -0.17
N ILE A 122 3.90 -5.90 -0.95
CA ILE A 122 3.74 -4.52 -0.45
C ILE A 122 2.36 -4.35 0.19
N MET A 123 1.28 -4.75 -0.50
CA MET A 123 -0.09 -4.69 0.05
C MET A 123 -0.24 -5.46 1.36
N GLY A 124 0.47 -6.58 1.51
CA GLY A 124 0.42 -7.42 2.71
C GLY A 124 1.17 -6.85 3.92
N TYR A 125 2.01 -5.83 3.71
CA TYR A 125 2.80 -5.18 4.77
C TYR A 125 2.58 -3.66 4.85
N LEU A 126 1.74 -3.09 3.99
CA LEU A 126 1.44 -1.66 3.96
C LEU A 126 0.98 -1.17 5.34
N HIS A 127 1.78 -0.31 5.96
CA HIS A 127 1.54 0.27 7.28
C HIS A 127 1.83 1.77 7.26
N PHE A 128 1.06 2.52 8.04
CA PHE A 128 1.17 3.98 8.09
C PHE A 128 1.72 4.50 9.42
N SER A 129 1.81 3.66 10.45
CA SER A 129 2.22 4.04 11.81
C SER A 129 2.99 2.94 12.50
N ASN A 130 3.88 3.31 13.43
CA ASN A 130 4.56 2.36 14.31
C ASN A 130 3.59 1.79 15.36
N ASN A 131 3.31 0.49 15.29
CA ASN A 131 2.44 -0.20 16.24
C ASN A 131 2.97 -0.24 17.69
N ASN A 132 4.28 -0.02 17.89
CA ASN A 132 4.90 -0.01 19.22
C ASN A 132 4.95 1.41 19.83
N SER A 133 4.37 2.41 19.17
CA SER A 133 4.27 3.76 19.73
C SER A 133 3.40 3.77 20.99
N PRO A 134 3.76 4.50 22.06
CA PRO A 134 2.85 4.74 23.19
C PRO A 134 1.51 5.34 22.74
N SER A 135 1.48 6.10 21.64
CA SER A 135 0.25 6.63 21.07
C SER A 135 -0.72 5.54 20.59
N ALA A 136 -0.24 4.33 20.29
CA ALA A 136 -1.09 3.23 19.82
C ALA A 136 -2.08 2.73 20.89
N SER A 137 -1.79 2.94 22.18
CA SER A 137 -2.70 2.58 23.28
C SER A 137 -3.72 3.68 23.60
N VAL A 138 -3.43 4.92 23.21
CA VAL A 138 -4.24 6.10 23.53
C VAL A 138 -5.16 6.49 22.37
N ASP A 139 -4.63 6.51 21.15
CA ASP A 139 -5.35 6.91 19.95
C ASP A 139 -5.94 5.72 19.21
N ARG A 140 -7.27 5.57 19.27
CA ARG A 140 -8.00 4.47 18.62
C ARG A 140 -7.80 4.39 17.12
N VAL A 141 -7.43 5.49 16.45
CA VAL A 141 -7.18 5.52 15.00
C VAL A 141 -5.69 5.71 14.67
N TRP A 142 -4.79 5.42 15.62
CA TRP A 142 -3.34 5.55 15.45
C TRP A 142 -2.82 4.94 14.14
N LYS A 143 -3.39 3.81 13.73
CA LYS A 143 -3.05 3.09 12.49
C LYS A 143 -3.10 3.94 11.22
N ILE A 144 -3.94 4.97 11.17
CA ILE A 144 -4.10 5.86 10.01
C ILE A 144 -3.76 7.32 10.34
N ARG A 145 -3.49 7.63 11.62
CA ARG A 145 -3.27 8.99 12.11
C ARG A 145 -2.25 9.77 11.29
N PRO A 146 -1.06 9.22 10.96
CA PRO A 146 -0.07 9.97 10.19
C PRO A 146 -0.55 10.42 8.81
N VAL A 147 -1.38 9.62 8.14
CA VAL A 147 -1.98 9.99 6.84
C VAL A 147 -3.06 11.05 7.03
N VAL A 148 -3.93 10.86 8.03
CA VAL A 148 -5.02 11.80 8.33
C VAL A 148 -4.49 13.19 8.67
N ASP A 149 -3.46 13.29 9.52
CA ASP A 149 -2.89 14.57 9.94
C ASP A 149 -2.25 15.32 8.76
N VAL A 150 -1.65 14.60 7.81
CA VAL A 150 -1.10 15.19 6.60
C VAL A 150 -2.22 15.71 5.70
N LEU A 151 -3.24 14.89 5.45
CA LEU A 151 -4.37 15.28 4.60
C LEU A 151 -5.14 16.46 5.19
N GLN A 152 -5.48 16.45 6.48
CA GLN A 152 -6.18 17.56 7.12
C GLN A 152 -5.41 18.88 6.98
N ARG A 153 -4.08 18.82 7.17
CA ARG A 153 -3.21 19.99 7.04
C ARG A 153 -3.12 20.51 5.61
N THR A 154 -2.97 19.61 4.63
CA THR A 154 -2.81 20.01 3.22
C THR A 154 -4.13 20.47 2.61
N PHE A 155 -5.25 19.82 2.93
CA PHE A 155 -6.58 20.28 2.54
C PHE A 155 -6.93 21.63 3.16
N GLY A 156 -6.68 21.84 4.46
CA GLY A 156 -6.93 23.13 5.10
C GLY A 156 -6.12 24.29 4.53
N ARG A 157 -4.99 24.01 3.86
CA ARG A 157 -4.15 25.01 3.20
C ARG A 157 -4.45 25.20 1.72
N GLY A 158 -4.85 24.14 1.03
CA GLY A 158 -4.98 24.13 -0.42
C GLY A 158 -6.40 24.21 -0.95
N TYR A 159 -7.40 24.06 -0.08
CA TYR A 159 -8.81 24.09 -0.47
C TYR A 159 -9.58 25.10 0.38
N HIS A 160 -10.02 26.18 -0.25
CA HIS A 160 -10.95 27.13 0.34
C HIS A 160 -12.38 26.74 -0.05
N ALA A 161 -13.14 26.24 0.92
CA ALA A 161 -14.54 25.92 0.69
C ALA A 161 -15.32 27.22 0.37
N PRO A 162 -16.15 27.23 -0.68
CA PRO A 162 -17.06 28.35 -0.92
C PRO A 162 -18.06 28.45 0.26
N PRO A 163 -18.60 29.66 0.54
CA PRO A 163 -19.64 29.82 1.54
C PRO A 163 -20.81 28.87 1.26
N VAL A 164 -21.22 28.09 2.27
CA VAL A 164 -22.39 27.22 2.15
C VAL A 164 -23.63 28.12 2.15
N VAL A 165 -24.16 28.40 0.96
CA VAL A 165 -25.47 29.06 0.85
C VAL A 165 -26.53 27.99 1.12
N LEU A 166 -26.93 27.83 2.38
CA LEU A 166 -28.18 27.15 2.71
C LEU A 166 -29.32 28.00 2.14
N ARG A 167 -29.74 27.73 0.90
CA ARG A 167 -31.06 28.17 0.45
C ARG A 167 -32.08 27.35 1.23
N LEU A 168 -32.61 27.95 2.29
CA LEU A 168 -33.85 27.48 2.92
C LEU A 168 -34.92 27.45 1.82
N ILE A 169 -35.37 26.25 1.49
CA ILE A 169 -36.55 26.00 0.66
C ILE A 169 -37.73 25.87 1.62
#